data_AF-A0A3D4JD18-F1
#
_entry.id   AF-A0A3D4JD18-F1
#
_cell.length_a   1.000
_cell.length_b   1.000
_cell.length_c   1.000
_cell.angle_alpha   90.00
_cell.angle_beta   90.00
_cell.angle_gamma   90.00
#
_symmetry.space_group_name_H-M   'P 1'
#
loop_
_entity.id
_entity.type
_entity.pdbx_description
1 polymer ?
#
loop_
_entity_poly.entity_id
_entity_poly.type
_entity_poly.pdbx_seq_one_letter_code
_entity_poly.pdbx_strand_id
1 'polypeptide(L)'
;MDEEKDLPKLIFVVPGPDEPGYLERMIAVGGFTEMIESQKITRQGFEDMVRFLADYVKEPKDINQRIKLIIGATENEIKSLLDALANSGKVNPTNGGNSDEPSKTEN
;
A
#
# COMPACT_ATOMS: atom_id res chain seq x y z
N MET A 1 19.11 -12.06 23.31
CA MET A 1 17.64 -12.11 23.17
C MET A 1 17.29 -11.05 22.18
N ASP A 2 17.41 -11.39 20.90
CA ASP A 2 16.92 -10.55 19.83
C ASP A 2 15.40 -10.74 19.84
N GLU A 3 14.69 -9.77 20.45
CA GLU A 3 13.27 -9.60 20.19
C GLU A 3 13.14 -9.25 18.71
N GLU A 4 13.09 -10.28 17.88
CA GLU A 4 12.54 -10.20 16.53
C GLU A 4 11.11 -9.73 16.73
N LYS A 5 10.94 -8.41 16.65
CA LYS A 5 9.71 -7.72 16.93
C LYS A 5 8.77 -8.11 15.80
N ASP A 6 8.02 -9.18 16.03
CA ASP A 6 7.07 -9.76 15.09
C ASP A 6 6.00 -8.69 14.82
N LEU A 7 6.29 -7.83 13.83
CA LEU A 7 5.45 -6.71 13.49
C LEU A 7 4.12 -7.30 13.00
N PRO A 8 2.98 -6.83 13.54
CA PRO A 8 1.70 -7.39 13.17
C PRO A 8 1.51 -7.29 11.66
N LYS A 9 1.00 -8.37 11.05
CA LYS A 9 0.76 -8.45 9.62
C LYS A 9 -0.10 -7.27 9.16
N LEU A 10 0.42 -6.49 8.22
CA LEU A 10 -0.32 -5.40 7.61
C LEU A 10 -1.39 -5.98 6.69
N ILE A 11 -2.67 -5.78 7.01
CA ILE A 11 -3.78 -6.18 6.14
C ILE A 11 -4.30 -4.91 5.46
N PHE A 12 -4.03 -4.80 4.17
CA PHE A 12 -4.48 -3.70 3.33
C PHE A 12 -5.76 -4.08 2.58
N VAL A 13 -6.72 -3.16 2.51
CA VAL A 13 -7.99 -3.33 1.81
C VAL A 13 -8.07 -2.30 0.70
N VAL A 14 -8.05 -2.81 -0.52
CA VAL A 14 -8.20 -2.01 -1.73
C VAL A 14 -9.67 -1.94 -2.09
N PRO A 15 -10.27 -0.74 -2.21
CA PRO A 15 -11.64 -0.62 -2.69
C PRO A 15 -11.73 -1.09 -4.14
N GLY A 16 -12.84 -1.76 -4.48
CA GLY A 16 -13.14 -2.14 -5.85
C GLY A 16 -13.47 -0.93 -6.74
N PRO A 17 -13.63 -1.15 -8.06
CA PRO A 17 -13.97 -0.09 -9.00
C PRO A 17 -15.38 0.48 -8.77
N ASP A 18 -16.28 -0.34 -8.20
CA ASP A 18 -17.67 0.05 -7.91
C ASP A 18 -17.81 0.75 -6.53
N GLU A 19 -16.72 0.84 -5.75
CA GLU A 19 -16.72 1.53 -4.46
C GLU A 19 -16.53 3.06 -4.66
N PRO A 20 -17.30 3.90 -3.95
CA PRO A 20 -17.26 5.36 -4.11
C PRO A 20 -15.86 5.93 -3.83
N GLY A 21 -15.59 7.12 -4.36
CA GLY A 21 -14.30 7.80 -4.21
C GLY A 21 -13.21 7.35 -5.19
N TYR A 22 -13.58 6.68 -6.29
CA TYR A 22 -12.63 6.23 -7.33
C TYR A 22 -11.73 7.37 -7.86
N LEU A 23 -12.32 8.51 -8.25
CA LEU A 23 -11.54 9.65 -8.76
C LEU A 23 -10.64 10.27 -7.70
N GLU A 24 -11.10 10.32 -6.44
CA GLU A 24 -10.30 10.83 -5.33
C GLU A 24 -9.05 9.96 -5.11
N ARG A 25 -9.22 8.63 -5.16
CA ARG A 25 -8.09 7.68 -5.12
C ARG A 25 -7.12 7.90 -6.27
N MET A 26 -7.62 8.04 -7.49
CA MET A 26 -6.77 8.25 -8.68
C MET A 26 -5.97 9.55 -8.60
N ILE A 27 -6.59 10.64 -8.16
CA ILE A 27 -5.91 11.94 -7.99
C ILE A 27 -4.84 11.83 -6.89
N ALA A 28 -5.17 11.25 -5.74
CA ALA A 28 -4.25 11.09 -4.63
C ALA A 28 -3.05 10.22 -5.02
N VAL A 29 -3.30 9.04 -5.60
CA VAL A 29 -2.26 8.12 -6.07
C VAL A 29 -1.36 8.80 -7.10
N GLY A 30 -1.94 9.48 -8.10
CA GLY A 30 -1.15 10.20 -9.10
C GLY A 30 -0.22 11.25 -8.48
N GLY A 31 -0.74 12.04 -7.53
CA GLY A 31 0.07 13.04 -6.82
C GLY A 31 1.19 12.43 -5.97
N PHE A 32 0.93 11.31 -5.29
CA PHE A 32 1.96 10.63 -4.50
C PHE A 32 3.01 9.96 -5.38
N THR A 33 2.61 9.32 -6.46
CA THR A 33 3.55 8.72 -7.44
C THR A 33 4.44 9.78 -8.05
N GLU A 34 3.90 10.91 -8.51
CA GLU A 34 4.69 12.03 -9.04
C GLU A 34 5.66 12.58 -7.99
N MET A 35 5.23 12.72 -6.74
CA MET A 35 6.08 13.19 -5.64
C MET A 35 7.26 12.25 -5.38
N ILE A 36 7.04 10.93 -5.42
CA ILE A 36 8.09 9.92 -5.24
C ILE A 36 9.05 9.94 -6.43
N GLU A 37 8.53 9.89 -7.67
CA GLU A 37 9.34 9.84 -8.89
C GLU A 37 10.18 11.11 -9.09
N SER A 38 9.63 12.28 -8.76
CA SER A 38 10.35 13.54 -8.82
C SER A 38 11.33 13.75 -7.67
N GLN A 39 11.32 12.87 -6.66
CA GLN A 39 12.09 12.97 -5.42
C GLN A 39 11.88 14.29 -4.65
N LYS A 40 10.78 15.00 -4.91
CA LYS A 40 10.43 16.27 -4.25
C LYS A 40 9.45 16.04 -3.10
N ILE A 41 9.81 15.12 -2.20
CA ILE A 41 8.98 14.80 -1.05
C ILE A 41 9.05 15.96 -0.05
N THR A 42 7.92 16.64 0.13
CA THR A 42 7.77 17.64 1.20
C THR A 42 7.30 16.96 2.47
N ARG A 43 7.54 17.58 3.62
CA ARG A 43 7.04 17.08 4.90
C ARG A 43 5.51 16.88 4.87
N GLN A 44 4.78 17.87 4.35
CA GLN A 44 3.32 17.80 4.25
C GLN A 44 2.89 16.66 3.32
N GLY A 45 3.49 16.54 2.13
CA GLY A 45 3.14 15.47 1.19
C GLY A 45 3.44 14.08 1.74
N PHE A 46 4.51 13.93 2.53
CA PHE A 46 4.79 12.68 3.25
C PHE A 46 3.71 12.37 4.30
N GLU A 47 3.36 13.35 5.14
CA GLU A 47 2.31 13.19 6.17
C GLU A 47 0.94 12.84 5.54
N ASP A 48 0.60 13.49 4.43
CA ASP A 48 -0.64 13.25 3.68
C ASP A 48 -0.66 11.84 3.05
N MET A 49 0.45 11.40 2.47
CA MET A 49 0.57 10.05 1.89
C MET A 49 0.42 8.97 2.96
N VAL A 50 1.09 9.12 4.10
CA VAL A 50 1.00 8.15 5.20
C VAL A 50 -0.43 8.07 5.73
N ARG A 51 -1.09 9.22 5.90
CA ARG A 51 -2.49 9.27 6.34
C ARG A 51 -3.42 8.61 5.34
N PHE A 52 -3.27 8.93 4.05
CA PHE A 52 -4.08 8.35 2.98
C PHE A 52 -3.94 6.82 2.94
N LEU A 53 -2.71 6.29 3.00
CA LEU A 53 -2.49 4.84 3.02
C LEU A 53 -3.07 4.20 4.29
N ALA A 54 -3.03 4.87 5.44
CA ALA A 54 -3.55 4.35 6.70
C ALA A 54 -5.07 4.13 6.70
N ASP A 55 -5.81 4.88 5.87
CA ASP A 55 -7.26 4.72 5.72
C ASP A 55 -7.64 3.39 5.06
N TYR A 56 -6.71 2.80 4.29
CA TYR A 56 -6.89 1.51 3.61
C TYR A 56 -6.29 0.34 4.39
N VAL A 57 -5.73 0.58 5.57
CA VAL A 57 -5.23 -0.48 6.44
C VAL A 57 -6.36 -0.99 7.33
N LYS A 58 -6.72 -2.27 7.19
CA LYS A 58 -7.69 -2.95 8.06
C LYS A 58 -7.06 -3.40 9.37
N GLU A 59 -5.86 -3.97 9.30
CA GLU A 59 -5.10 -4.39 10.48
C GLU A 59 -3.65 -3.89 10.41
N PRO A 60 -3.10 -3.40 11.53
CA PRO A 60 -3.67 -3.34 12.89
C PRO A 60 -4.79 -2.29 13.04
N LYS A 61 -5.67 -2.44 14.05
CA LYS A 61 -6.76 -1.46 14.31
C LYS A 61 -6.25 -0.15 14.90
N ASP A 62 -5.12 -0.18 15.60
CA ASP A 62 -4.51 1.01 16.19
C ASP A 62 -3.86 1.89 15.13
N ILE A 63 -4.28 3.16 15.08
CA ILE A 63 -3.80 4.12 14.07
C ILE A 63 -2.30 4.39 14.16
N ASN A 64 -1.73 4.40 15.36
CA ASN A 64 -0.29 4.63 15.54
C ASN A 64 0.53 3.45 15.00
N GLN A 65 0.02 2.21 15.14
CA GLN A 65 0.64 1.04 14.56
C GLN A 65 0.53 1.02 13.03
N ARG A 66 -0.61 1.42 12.45
CA ARG A 66 -0.77 1.56 10.99
C ARG A 66 0.27 2.52 10.41
N ILE A 67 0.37 3.71 11.02
CA ILE A 67 1.32 4.75 10.62
C ILE A 67 2.77 4.23 10.73
N LYS A 68 3.12 3.55 11.83
CA LYS A 68 4.46 2.97 12.00
C LYS A 68 4.80 1.93 10.94
N LEU A 69 3.86 1.07 10.58
CA LEU A 69 4.07 0.06 9.53
C LEU A 69 4.25 0.71 8.15
N ILE A 70 3.46 1.73 7.83
CA ILE A 70 3.58 2.47 6.57
C ILE A 70 4.92 3.21 6.50
N ILE A 71 5.34 3.89 7.59
CA ILE A 71 6.62 4.58 7.65
C ILE A 71 7.81 3.60 7.54
N GLY A 72 7.67 2.40 8.09
CA GLY A 72 8.69 1.35 8.02
C GLY A 72 8.73 0.60 6.69
N ALA A 73 7.76 0.83 5.79
CA ALA A 73 7.70 0.17 4.49
C ALA A 73 8.80 0.71 3.55
N THR A 74 9.33 -0.19 2.74
CA THR A 74 10.25 0.10 1.64
C THR A 74 9.54 0.85 0.52
N GLU A 75 10.33 1.53 -0.32
CA GLU A 75 9.81 2.22 -1.50
C GLU A 75 9.00 1.31 -2.42
N ASN A 76 9.45 0.07 -2.63
CA ASN A 76 8.75 -0.90 -3.47
C ASN A 76 7.39 -1.33 -2.89
N GLU A 77 7.30 -1.48 -1.56
CA GLU A 77 6.04 -1.78 -0.89
C GLU A 77 5.07 -0.60 -1.00
N ILE A 78 5.55 0.64 -0.80
CA ILE A 78 4.72 1.85 -0.97
C ILE A 78 4.21 1.97 -2.41
N LYS A 79 5.07 1.77 -3.41
CA LYS A 79 4.66 1.76 -4.82
C LYS A 79 3.61 0.69 -5.09
N SER A 80 3.82 -0.52 -4.57
CA SER A 80 2.86 -1.63 -4.71
C SER A 80 1.51 -1.30 -4.09
N LEU A 81 1.47 -0.60 -2.93
CA LEU A 81 0.24 -0.15 -2.29
C LEU A 81 -0.47 0.95 -3.09
N LEU A 82 0.27 1.89 -3.67
CA LEU A 82 -0.28 2.93 -4.53
C LEU A 82 -0.87 2.33 -5.82
N ASP A 83 -0.13 1.42 -6.46
CA ASP A 83 -0.59 0.68 -7.65
C ASP A 83 -1.84 -0.15 -7.35
N ALA A 84 -1.95 -0.71 -6.14
CA ALA A 84 -3.14 -1.38 -5.64
C ALA A 84 -4.37 -0.50 -5.77
N LEU A 85 -4.27 0.72 -5.23
CA LEU A 85 -5.35 1.68 -5.12
C LEU A 85 -5.72 2.28 -6.48
N ALA A 86 -4.75 2.49 -7.37
CA ALA A 86 -5.02 2.93 -8.74
C ALA A 86 -5.75 1.86 -9.55
N ASN A 87 -5.37 0.59 -9.41
CA ASN A 87 -5.92 -0.50 -10.21
C ASN A 87 -7.14 -1.18 -9.59
N SER A 88 -7.69 -0.63 -8.50
CA SER A 88 -8.96 -1.05 -7.86
C SER A 88 -9.13 -2.57 -7.76
N GLY A 89 -8.12 -3.28 -7.24
CA GLY A 89 -8.22 -4.72 -6.95
C GLY A 89 -7.31 -5.65 -7.76
N LYS A 90 -6.25 -5.15 -8.42
CA LYS A 90 -5.20 -6.00 -9.01
C LYS A 90 -3.84 -5.82 -8.35
N VAL A 91 -3.73 -6.01 -7.05
CA VAL A 91 -2.47 -6.50 -6.46
C VAL A 91 -2.79 -7.38 -5.26
N ASN A 92 -1.97 -8.42 -5.09
CA ASN A 92 -1.95 -9.28 -3.92
C ASN A 92 -0.84 -8.73 -3.00
N PRO A 93 -1.13 -7.91 -1.97
CA PRO A 93 -0.09 -7.38 -1.11
C PRO A 93 0.21 -8.45 -0.06
N THR A 94 1.01 -9.44 -0.43
CA THR A 94 1.55 -10.39 0.54
C THR A 94 3.06 -10.25 0.55
N ASN A 95 3.59 -9.55 1.55
CA ASN A 95 4.90 -9.88 2.09
C ASN A 95 4.82 -11.29 2.65
N GLY A 96 5.25 -12.25 1.85
CA GLY A 96 5.19 -13.66 2.14
C GLY A 96 5.30 -14.41 0.83
N GLY A 97 6.53 -14.73 0.44
CA GLY A 97 6.80 -15.45 -0.79
C GLY A 97 5.97 -16.72 -0.90
N ASN A 98 5.32 -16.90 -2.03
CA ASN A 98 5.59 -18.01 -2.92
C ASN A 98 4.88 -17.80 -4.26
N SER A 99 5.58 -18.27 -5.28
CA SER A 99 5.24 -18.25 -6.69
C SER A 99 3.90 -18.92 -6.96
N ASP A 100 3.10 -18.33 -7.84
CA ASP A 100 2.20 -19.10 -8.70
C ASP A 100 2.38 -18.61 -10.13
N GLU A 101 3.34 -19.28 -10.77
CA GLU A 101 3.54 -19.36 -12.20
C GLU A 101 2.26 -19.91 -12.85
N PRO A 102 1.64 -19.26 -13.85
CA PRO A 102 0.65 -19.93 -14.66
C PRO A 102 1.39 -20.89 -15.60
N SER A 103 1.54 -22.14 -15.17
CA SER A 103 1.96 -23.22 -16.05
C SER A 103 1.01 -23.29 -17.25
N LYS A 104 1.57 -23.04 -18.43
CA LYS A 104 1.01 -23.55 -19.69
C LYS A 104 0.81 -25.05 -19.55
N THR A 105 -0.38 -25.58 -19.82
CA THR A 105 -0.51 -26.87 -20.51
C THR A 105 -1.83 -26.95 -21.26
N GLU A 106 -1.72 -27.40 -22.51
CA GLU A 106 -2.74 -27.73 -23.49
C GLU A 106 -3.81 -28.70 -22.99
N ASN A 107 -5.02 -28.59 -23.55
CA ASN A 107 -5.69 -29.71 -24.21
C ASN A 107 -6.74 -29.22 -25.22
#